data_AF-A0A7X6ZV40-F1
#
_entry.id   AF-A0A7X6ZV40-F1
#
_cell.length_a   1.000
_cell.length_b   1.000
_cell.length_c   1.000
_cell.angle_alpha   90.00
_cell.angle_beta   90.00
_cell.angle_gamma   90.00
#
_symmetry.space_group_name_H-M   'P 1'
#
loop_
_entity.id
_entity.type
_entity.pdbx_description
1 polymer ?
#
loop_
_entity_poly.entity_id
_entity_poly.type
_entity_poly.pdbx_seq_one_letter_code
_entity_poly.pdbx_strand_id
1 'polypeptide(L)'
;RSSLQSDLGLIDCQRLCTLMLERCSTARQAIHVAGELLKTYGWIDAGECLTIADKQEVWHLEILGSGKGNKGAVWAAQRVPDEHISVNANASTIKEIDTANKDYFMYSYNVFSLALDSGWWDGKELFRFCYAYAPASRALLAARRREWRVFDLLAPSLKLDPNMENYPFSVKPDTLVSLERMMNVFKDYYEGTEYDLRKNITVKGDSGKMVISPLANPFMSVDELRLHKVNGGWHHLGERNIAVRFTMYGTVIQCRDWLPDEVGGVVWFALDNVASSVYVPIYCSVTDLPSTYKTDGRKTGFSRDAAWWAFNRLGTLSAQRWGTFRKELDKTWIPFQKKLLENQATIEKQALDIYNPKKTAKTIKLLTDYSMEWCNKAVDAAWDLGDYIWTTYDGYW
;
A
#
# COMPACT_ATOMS: atom_id res chain seq x y z
N ARG A 1 -19.19 11.29 1.38
CA ARG A 1 -20.41 11.88 0.77
C ARG A 1 -19.99 12.92 -0.27
N SER A 2 -20.70 13.12 -1.38
CA SER A 2 -20.33 14.13 -2.38
C SER A 2 -20.40 15.57 -1.84
N SER A 3 -21.31 15.81 -0.89
CA SER A 3 -21.46 17.10 -0.19
C SER A 3 -20.27 17.51 0.66
N LEU A 4 -19.30 16.62 0.92
CA LEU A 4 -18.09 16.92 1.71
C LEU A 4 -16.93 17.45 0.88
N GLN A 5 -17.06 17.52 -0.44
CA GLN A 5 -16.04 18.13 -1.28
C GLN A 5 -16.09 19.65 -1.16
N SER A 6 -14.96 20.28 -0.85
CA SER A 6 -14.80 21.73 -0.79
C SER A 6 -14.10 22.25 -2.04
N ASP A 7 -14.51 23.43 -2.49
CA ASP A 7 -13.88 24.23 -3.54
C ASP A 7 -13.02 25.37 -2.99
N LEU A 8 -12.92 25.51 -1.66
CA LEU A 8 -12.16 26.54 -0.96
C LEU A 8 -10.91 26.01 -0.23
N GLY A 9 -10.69 24.70 -0.20
CA GLY A 9 -9.49 24.09 0.36
C GLY A 9 -8.26 24.36 -0.51
N LEU A 10 -7.08 24.39 0.11
CA LEU A 10 -5.79 24.58 -0.58
C LEU A 10 -4.83 23.40 -0.40
N ILE A 11 -5.17 22.48 0.50
CA ILE A 11 -4.33 21.33 0.84
C ILE A 11 -4.93 20.07 0.22
N ASP A 12 -4.20 19.51 -0.74
CA ASP A 12 -4.40 18.15 -1.24
C ASP A 12 -3.60 17.12 -0.41
N CYS A 13 -3.81 15.84 -0.67
CA CYS A 13 -3.16 14.73 0.01
C CYS A 13 -1.64 14.82 -0.06
N GLN A 14 -1.09 15.05 -1.26
CA GLN A 14 0.36 15.10 -1.47
C GLN A 14 0.99 16.26 -0.69
N ARG A 15 0.36 17.44 -0.72
CA ARG A 15 0.78 18.65 0.00
C ARG A 15 0.77 18.41 1.50
N LEU A 16 -0.27 17.77 2.03
CA LEU A 16 -0.37 17.47 3.45
C LEU A 16 0.77 16.56 3.90
N CYS A 17 1.04 15.48 3.15
CA CYS A 17 2.15 14.57 3.43
C CYS A 17 3.51 15.29 3.46
N THR A 18 3.80 16.13 2.46
CA THR A 18 5.04 16.93 2.44
C THR A 18 5.15 17.86 3.64
N LEU A 19 4.08 18.61 3.95
CA LEU A 19 4.09 19.56 5.06
C LEU A 19 4.27 18.87 6.42
N MET A 20 3.70 17.68 6.61
CA MET A 20 3.92 16.88 7.81
C MET A 20 5.36 16.41 7.91
N LEU A 21 5.90 15.81 6.84
CA LEU A 21 7.28 15.29 6.81
C LEU A 21 8.34 16.38 7.02
N GLU A 22 8.12 17.60 6.52
CA GLU A 22 9.04 18.73 6.69
C GLU A 22 9.05 19.32 8.12
N ARG A 23 8.00 19.08 8.92
CA ARG A 23 7.74 19.82 10.17
C ARG A 23 7.68 18.95 11.41
N CYS A 24 7.59 17.64 11.26
CA CYS A 24 7.23 16.73 12.33
C CYS A 24 8.28 15.64 12.54
N SER A 25 8.41 15.21 13.79
CA SER A 25 9.33 14.15 14.22
C SER A 25 8.62 12.92 14.80
N THR A 26 7.31 13.04 15.07
CA THR A 26 6.47 11.97 15.60
C THR A 26 5.13 11.91 14.86
N ALA A 27 4.49 10.74 14.86
CA ALA A 27 3.20 10.51 14.24
C ALA A 27 2.10 11.38 14.86
N ARG A 28 2.07 11.53 16.19
CA ARG A 28 1.12 12.41 16.89
C ARG A 28 1.30 13.88 16.50
N GLN A 29 2.55 14.35 16.44
CA GLN A 29 2.84 15.71 16.02
C GLN A 29 2.35 15.94 14.58
N ALA A 30 2.57 14.98 13.68
CA ALA A 30 2.07 15.04 12.31
C ALA A 30 0.54 15.17 12.24
N ILE A 31 -0.20 14.38 13.02
CA ILE A 31 -1.68 14.45 13.08
C ILE A 31 -2.14 15.82 13.63
N HIS A 32 -1.50 16.33 14.68
CA HIS A 32 -1.81 17.66 15.21
C HIS A 32 -1.56 18.77 14.19
N VAL A 33 -0.38 18.76 13.54
CA VAL A 33 -0.03 19.73 12.50
C VAL A 33 -0.99 19.63 11.31
N ALA A 34 -1.36 18.42 10.90
CA ALA A 34 -2.38 18.22 9.88
C ALA A 34 -3.71 18.85 10.28
N GLY A 35 -4.16 18.64 11.51
CA GLY A 35 -5.38 19.25 12.03
C GLY A 35 -5.39 20.77 11.94
N GLU A 36 -4.29 21.42 12.37
CA GLU A 36 -4.15 22.89 12.32
C GLU A 36 -4.07 23.42 10.89
N LEU A 37 -3.31 22.75 10.02
CA LEU A 37 -3.20 23.11 8.60
C LEU A 37 -4.54 22.99 7.88
N LEU A 38 -5.25 21.87 8.06
CA LEU A 38 -6.53 21.63 7.43
C LEU A 38 -7.62 22.56 7.95
N LYS A 39 -7.59 22.93 9.24
CA LYS A 39 -8.47 23.97 9.79
C LYS A 39 -8.21 25.33 9.16
N THR A 40 -6.94 25.68 8.93
CA THR A 40 -6.55 27.01 8.44
C THR A 40 -6.74 27.16 6.93
N TYR A 41 -6.31 26.15 6.17
CA TYR A 41 -6.18 26.20 4.71
C TYR A 41 -7.18 25.29 3.97
N GLY A 42 -7.86 24.39 4.67
CA GLY A 42 -8.89 23.52 4.10
C GLY A 42 -8.37 22.37 3.25
N TRP A 43 -9.14 21.29 3.22
CA TRP A 43 -8.92 20.11 2.38
C TRP A 43 -9.62 20.27 1.03
N ILE A 44 -8.95 19.95 -0.07
CA ILE A 44 -9.52 20.07 -1.44
C ILE A 44 -9.84 18.72 -2.11
N ASP A 45 -9.27 17.62 -1.61
CA ASP A 45 -9.41 16.30 -2.22
C ASP A 45 -10.72 15.59 -1.84
N ALA A 46 -10.93 14.42 -2.44
CA ALA A 46 -11.90 13.44 -1.94
C ALA A 46 -11.51 12.92 -0.55
N GLY A 47 -12.32 12.04 0.03
CA GLY A 47 -11.99 11.41 1.32
C GLY A 47 -10.75 10.52 1.19
N GLU A 48 -9.81 10.64 2.13
CA GLU A 48 -8.51 9.97 2.09
C GLU A 48 -8.14 9.38 3.45
N CYS A 49 -7.30 8.32 3.45
CA CYS A 49 -6.72 7.76 4.66
C CYS A 49 -5.20 7.77 4.57
N LEU A 50 -4.54 8.46 5.50
CA LEU A 50 -3.10 8.46 5.65
C LEU A 50 -2.69 7.48 6.75
N THR A 51 -1.72 6.61 6.46
CA THR A 51 -1.06 5.81 7.50
C THR A 51 0.19 6.57 7.94
N ILE A 52 0.23 6.97 9.21
CA ILE A 52 1.31 7.77 9.78
C ILE A 52 2.01 6.93 10.83
N ALA A 53 3.31 6.75 10.69
CA ALA A 53 4.10 5.91 11.58
C ALA A 53 5.36 6.64 12.04
N ASP A 54 5.77 6.35 13.28
CA ASP A 54 7.11 6.61 13.78
C ASP A 54 7.65 5.34 14.45
N LYS A 55 8.72 5.49 15.23
CA LYS A 55 9.37 4.39 15.95
C LYS A 55 8.48 3.72 17.02
N GLN A 56 7.48 4.43 17.54
CA GLN A 56 6.67 4.02 18.67
C GLN A 56 5.24 3.68 18.28
N GLU A 57 4.66 4.38 17.30
CA GLU A 57 3.23 4.32 17.02
C GLU A 57 2.91 4.32 15.52
N VAL A 58 1.80 3.68 15.17
CA VAL A 58 1.20 3.73 13.84
C VAL A 58 -0.26 4.15 13.95
N TRP A 59 -0.69 5.05 13.07
CA TRP A 59 -2.01 5.68 13.08
C TRP A 59 -2.67 5.62 11.70
N HIS A 60 -3.98 5.40 11.68
CA HIS A 60 -4.81 5.78 10.53
C HIS A 60 -5.36 7.18 10.78
N LEU A 61 -5.19 8.09 9.82
CA LEU A 61 -5.81 9.41 9.79
C LEU A 61 -6.77 9.46 8.59
N GLU A 62 -8.07 9.44 8.84
CA GLU A 62 -9.11 9.56 7.82
C GLU A 62 -9.61 11.01 7.72
N ILE A 63 -9.54 11.59 6.53
CA ILE A 63 -9.81 13.00 6.26
C ILE A 63 -10.89 13.12 5.20
N LEU A 64 -11.88 13.99 5.44
CA LEU A 64 -12.84 14.44 4.43
C LEU A 64 -12.91 15.97 4.46
N GLY A 65 -13.34 16.58 3.35
CA GLY A 65 -13.52 18.03 3.29
C GLY A 65 -14.71 18.50 4.13
N SER A 66 -14.80 19.83 4.34
CA SER A 66 -15.90 20.48 5.08
C SER A 66 -17.14 20.76 4.23
N GLY A 67 -17.15 20.33 2.97
CA GLY A 67 -18.23 20.58 2.01
C GLY A 67 -18.14 21.90 1.26
N LYS A 68 -18.97 22.02 0.22
CA LYS A 68 -18.94 23.11 -0.76
C LYS A 68 -19.16 24.47 -0.09
N GLY A 69 -18.36 25.46 -0.46
CA GLY A 69 -18.43 26.80 0.11
C GLY A 69 -17.88 26.93 1.54
N ASN A 70 -17.37 25.84 2.13
CA ASN A 70 -16.74 25.86 3.45
C ASN A 70 -15.26 25.57 3.33
N LYS A 71 -14.45 26.30 4.09
CA LYS A 71 -13.02 26.01 4.29
C LYS A 71 -12.83 25.19 5.56
N GLY A 72 -12.06 24.11 5.47
CA GLY A 72 -11.76 23.25 6.60
C GLY A 72 -11.64 21.78 6.18
N ALA A 73 -11.67 20.91 7.18
CA ALA A 73 -11.79 19.47 7.01
C ALA A 73 -12.55 18.88 8.21
N VAL A 74 -13.04 17.65 8.05
CA VAL A 74 -13.47 16.79 9.15
C VAL A 74 -12.60 15.55 9.12
N TRP A 75 -12.03 15.17 10.25
CA TRP A 75 -11.11 14.05 10.30
C TRP A 75 -11.16 13.33 11.65
N ALA A 76 -10.82 12.05 11.62
CA ALA A 76 -10.59 11.24 12.80
C ALA A 76 -9.31 10.42 12.59
N ALA A 77 -8.57 10.19 13.65
CA ALA A 77 -7.41 9.33 13.66
C ALA A 77 -7.49 8.31 14.79
N GLN A 78 -7.08 7.08 14.47
CA GLN A 78 -7.07 5.96 15.41
C GLN A 78 -5.70 5.28 15.41
N ARG A 79 -5.10 5.10 16.59
CA ARG A 79 -3.84 4.36 16.78
C ARG A 79 -4.08 2.88 16.61
N VAL A 80 -3.17 2.20 15.90
CA VAL A 80 -3.11 0.74 15.87
C VAL A 80 -2.46 0.25 17.16
N PRO A 81 -3.08 -0.65 17.94
CA PRO A 81 -2.44 -1.24 19.11
C PRO A 81 -1.11 -1.92 18.77
N ASP A 82 -0.14 -1.87 19.69
CA ASP A 82 1.25 -2.25 19.41
C ASP A 82 1.42 -3.72 18.93
N GLU A 83 0.56 -4.62 19.40
CA GLU A 83 0.57 -6.04 19.00
C GLU A 83 -0.39 -6.35 17.84
N HIS A 84 -0.96 -5.34 17.19
CA HIS A 84 -1.99 -5.51 16.18
C HIS A 84 -1.53 -5.07 14.79
N ILE A 85 -2.26 -5.56 13.79
CA ILE A 85 -2.23 -5.07 12.42
C ILE A 85 -3.58 -4.45 12.05
N SER A 86 -3.54 -3.38 11.24
CA SER A 86 -4.72 -2.69 10.71
C SER A 86 -4.60 -2.57 9.19
N VAL A 87 -5.73 -2.40 8.51
CA VAL A 87 -5.82 -2.31 7.06
C VAL A 87 -6.80 -1.22 6.65
N ASN A 88 -6.38 -0.34 5.74
CA ASN A 88 -7.30 0.51 5.00
C ASN A 88 -7.28 0.11 3.52
N ALA A 89 -8.42 -0.27 2.98
CA ALA A 89 -8.56 -0.72 1.60
C ALA A 89 -9.39 0.26 0.76
N ASN A 90 -9.02 1.55 0.78
CA ASN A 90 -9.73 2.63 0.08
C ASN A 90 -11.19 2.77 0.54
N ALA A 91 -11.43 2.55 1.83
CA ALA A 91 -12.72 2.71 2.46
C ALA A 91 -12.53 3.15 3.91
N SER A 92 -13.34 4.10 4.35
CA SER A 92 -13.35 4.57 5.75
C SER A 92 -13.71 3.42 6.68
N THR A 93 -12.90 3.22 7.74
CA THR A 93 -12.98 2.08 8.67
C THR A 93 -13.07 2.51 10.14
N ILE A 94 -12.64 3.73 10.48
CA ILE A 94 -12.84 4.29 11.83
C ILE A 94 -14.34 4.37 12.11
N LYS A 95 -14.78 3.67 13.15
CA LYS A 95 -16.18 3.58 13.58
C LYS A 95 -16.37 4.47 14.79
N GLU A 96 -16.49 3.89 15.97
CA GLU A 96 -16.62 4.62 17.23
C GLU A 96 -15.36 5.42 17.55
N ILE A 97 -15.55 6.60 18.18
CA ILE A 97 -14.47 7.44 18.70
C ILE A 97 -14.61 7.49 20.22
N ASP A 98 -13.67 6.88 20.94
CA ASP A 98 -13.62 7.01 22.39
C ASP A 98 -12.96 8.34 22.78
N THR A 99 -13.80 9.33 23.08
CA THR A 99 -13.36 10.70 23.42
C THR A 99 -12.57 10.80 24.74
N ALA A 100 -12.67 9.79 25.61
CA ALA A 100 -11.89 9.73 26.83
C ALA A 100 -10.48 9.18 26.57
N ASN A 101 -10.32 8.33 25.53
CA ASN A 101 -9.07 7.66 25.20
C ASN A 101 -8.24 8.44 24.17
N LYS A 102 -7.61 9.51 24.65
CA LYS A 102 -6.72 10.38 23.84
C LYS A 102 -5.44 9.67 23.37
N ASP A 103 -5.09 8.55 23.98
CA ASP A 103 -3.94 7.76 23.58
C ASP A 103 -4.20 6.99 22.28
N TYR A 104 -5.46 6.67 21.99
CA TYR A 104 -5.86 5.93 20.80
C TYR A 104 -6.68 6.73 19.80
N PHE A 105 -7.24 7.88 20.19
CA PHE A 105 -8.10 8.68 19.33
C PHE A 105 -7.71 10.15 19.30
N MET A 106 -7.69 10.72 18.10
CA MET A 106 -7.59 12.15 17.82
C MET A 106 -8.64 12.51 16.77
N TYR A 107 -9.24 13.69 16.83
CA TYR A 107 -10.29 14.06 15.88
C TYR A 107 -10.42 15.57 15.73
N SER A 108 -11.05 16.01 14.64
CA SER A 108 -11.29 17.43 14.36
C SER A 108 -12.32 18.03 15.31
N TYR A 109 -12.17 19.31 15.64
CA TYR A 109 -13.05 20.03 16.56
C TYR A 109 -14.55 20.01 16.16
N ASN A 110 -14.85 19.76 14.89
CA ASN A 110 -16.20 19.73 14.30
C ASN A 110 -16.72 18.30 14.02
N VAL A 111 -16.04 17.24 14.47
CA VAL A 111 -16.37 15.84 14.11
C VAL A 111 -17.77 15.39 14.57
N PHE A 112 -18.33 16.00 15.62
CA PHE A 112 -19.68 15.66 16.08
C PHE A 112 -20.69 16.68 15.58
N SER A 113 -20.37 17.98 15.68
CA SER A 113 -21.28 19.06 15.29
C SER A 113 -21.61 19.02 13.81
N LEU A 114 -20.63 18.78 12.92
CA LEU A 114 -20.90 18.71 11.48
C LEU A 114 -21.85 17.55 11.13
N ALA A 115 -21.71 16.41 11.79
CA ALA A 115 -22.60 15.27 11.56
C ALA A 115 -24.02 15.56 12.07
N LEU A 116 -24.14 16.22 13.22
CA LEU A 116 -25.41 16.64 13.82
C LEU A 116 -26.13 17.68 12.96
N ASP A 117 -25.44 18.76 12.59
CA ASP A 117 -25.98 19.87 11.79
C ASP A 117 -26.40 19.40 10.38
N SER A 118 -25.74 18.37 9.85
CA SER A 118 -26.08 17.76 8.56
C SER A 118 -27.19 16.71 8.64
N GLY A 119 -27.64 16.35 9.84
CA GLY A 119 -28.61 15.26 10.07
C GLY A 119 -28.08 13.87 9.72
N TRP A 120 -26.75 13.68 9.68
CA TRP A 120 -26.13 12.36 9.45
C TRP A 120 -25.96 11.56 10.74
N TRP A 121 -26.10 12.23 11.88
CA TRP A 121 -26.15 11.65 13.21
C TRP A 121 -27.17 12.44 14.02
N ASP A 122 -27.96 11.77 14.86
CA ASP A 122 -29.07 12.36 15.60
C ASP A 122 -28.70 12.80 17.03
N GLY A 123 -27.44 12.59 17.43
CA GLY A 123 -26.96 12.88 18.78
C GLY A 123 -27.36 11.85 19.84
N LYS A 124 -28.14 10.82 19.48
CA LYS A 124 -28.68 9.82 20.41
C LYS A 124 -28.06 8.45 20.17
N GLU A 125 -27.95 8.06 18.91
CA GLU A 125 -27.31 6.81 18.52
C GLU A 125 -25.81 6.85 18.75
N LEU A 126 -25.17 5.68 18.81
CA LEU A 126 -23.72 5.60 18.92
C LEU A 126 -23.07 6.22 17.67
N PHE A 127 -22.23 7.24 17.87
CA PHE A 127 -21.54 7.90 16.76
C PHE A 127 -20.54 6.95 16.10
N ARG A 128 -20.60 6.84 14.77
CA ARG A 128 -19.63 6.10 13.96
C ARG A 128 -19.14 6.95 12.78
N PHE A 129 -17.86 7.28 12.78
CA PHE A 129 -17.25 8.21 11.81
C PHE A 129 -17.49 7.77 10.35
N CYS A 130 -17.19 6.51 10.02
CA CYS A 130 -17.37 6.00 8.67
C CYS A 130 -18.82 6.07 8.17
N TYR A 131 -19.82 5.83 9.03
CA TYR A 131 -21.23 5.92 8.65
C TYR A 131 -21.74 7.36 8.57
N ALA A 132 -21.26 8.23 9.45
CA ALA A 132 -21.58 9.65 9.40
C ALA A 132 -21.08 10.27 8.07
N TYR A 133 -19.83 10.01 7.69
CA TYR A 133 -19.16 10.76 6.61
C TYR A 133 -18.95 10.01 5.30
N ALA A 134 -18.82 8.67 5.34
CA ALA A 134 -18.52 7.84 4.19
C ALA A 134 -19.32 6.51 4.16
N PRO A 135 -20.66 6.51 4.36
CA PRO A 135 -21.42 5.28 4.55
C PRO A 135 -21.34 4.32 3.36
N ALA A 136 -21.25 4.84 2.14
CA ALA A 136 -21.08 4.04 0.92
C ALA A 136 -19.79 3.19 0.94
N SER A 137 -18.74 3.62 1.64
CA SER A 137 -17.48 2.88 1.75
C SER A 137 -17.64 1.53 2.45
N ARG A 138 -18.66 1.34 3.29
CA ARG A 138 -18.97 0.05 3.94
C ARG A 138 -19.85 -0.86 3.09
N ALA A 139 -20.48 -0.35 2.04
CA ALA A 139 -21.13 -1.21 1.05
C ALA A 139 -20.13 -1.84 0.05
N LEU A 140 -18.95 -1.24 -0.15
CA LEU A 140 -17.99 -1.64 -1.19
C LEU A 140 -17.33 -2.99 -0.91
N LEU A 141 -17.75 -4.03 -1.64
CA LEU A 141 -17.16 -5.37 -1.54
C LEU A 141 -15.68 -5.39 -1.95
N ALA A 142 -15.32 -4.64 -3.00
CA ALA A 142 -13.93 -4.49 -3.46
C ALA A 142 -12.98 -3.94 -2.39
N ALA A 143 -13.48 -3.21 -1.38
CA ALA A 143 -12.70 -2.77 -0.23
C ALA A 143 -12.70 -3.83 0.86
N ARG A 144 -13.90 -4.24 1.30
CA ARG A 144 -14.10 -5.19 2.41
C ARG A 144 -13.45 -6.55 2.18
N ARG A 145 -13.40 -7.05 0.95
CA ARG A 145 -12.71 -8.31 0.62
C ARG A 145 -11.20 -8.22 0.83
N ARG A 146 -10.60 -7.06 0.54
CA ARG A 146 -9.17 -6.83 0.79
C ARG A 146 -8.88 -6.71 2.29
N GLU A 147 -9.76 -6.04 3.04
CA GLU A 147 -9.66 -5.99 4.51
C GLU A 147 -9.68 -7.41 5.11
N TRP A 148 -10.67 -8.20 4.71
CA TRP A 148 -10.74 -9.62 5.09
C TRP A 148 -9.46 -10.37 4.76
N ARG A 149 -8.98 -10.26 3.51
CA ARG A 149 -7.85 -11.08 3.06
C ARG A 149 -6.57 -10.79 3.80
N VAL A 150 -6.32 -9.52 4.16
CA VAL A 150 -5.17 -9.18 5.02
C VAL A 150 -5.29 -9.86 6.38
N PHE A 151 -6.48 -9.85 6.99
CA PHE A 151 -6.71 -10.52 8.27
C PHE A 151 -6.70 -12.04 8.16
N ASP A 152 -7.20 -12.62 7.08
CA ASP A 152 -7.15 -14.07 6.80
C ASP A 152 -5.70 -14.56 6.63
N LEU A 153 -4.85 -13.78 5.98
CA LEU A 153 -3.43 -14.10 5.80
C LEU A 153 -2.61 -14.02 7.10
N LEU A 154 -3.01 -13.16 8.04
CA LEU A 154 -2.21 -12.82 9.23
C LEU A 154 -2.79 -13.34 10.55
N ALA A 155 -4.11 -13.51 10.62
CA ALA A 155 -4.88 -14.01 11.77
C ALA A 155 -5.97 -15.03 11.34
N PRO A 156 -5.62 -16.09 10.58
CA PRO A 156 -6.61 -17.09 10.12
C PRO A 156 -7.35 -17.79 11.27
N SER A 157 -6.79 -17.83 12.48
CA SER A 157 -7.45 -18.40 13.66
C SER A 157 -8.80 -17.73 13.99
N LEU A 158 -8.99 -16.47 13.60
CA LEU A 158 -10.23 -15.72 13.81
C LEU A 158 -11.39 -16.20 12.93
N LYS A 159 -11.10 -16.87 11.80
CA LYS A 159 -12.09 -17.37 10.84
C LYS A 159 -13.15 -16.32 10.47
N LEU A 160 -12.69 -15.08 10.24
CA LEU A 160 -13.56 -13.96 9.89
C LEU A 160 -14.31 -14.30 8.59
N ASP A 161 -15.63 -14.07 8.58
CA ASP A 161 -16.44 -14.29 7.39
C ASP A 161 -16.03 -13.27 6.29
N PRO A 162 -15.66 -13.72 5.07
CA PRO A 162 -15.26 -12.86 3.95
C PRO A 162 -16.33 -11.87 3.47
N ASN A 163 -17.58 -11.99 3.92
CA ASN A 163 -18.70 -11.15 3.51
C ASN A 163 -19.13 -10.11 4.55
N MET A 164 -18.44 -10.03 5.70
CA MET A 164 -18.80 -9.08 6.76
C MET A 164 -18.80 -7.63 6.25
N GLU A 165 -19.73 -6.83 6.76
CA GLU A 165 -19.76 -5.38 6.50
C GLU A 165 -18.69 -4.64 7.29
N ASN A 166 -18.51 -5.04 8.55
CA ASN A 166 -17.59 -4.41 9.49
C ASN A 166 -16.58 -5.41 10.02
N TYR A 167 -15.36 -5.33 9.52
CA TYR A 167 -14.22 -5.96 10.18
C TYR A 167 -13.77 -5.14 11.39
N PRO A 168 -13.09 -5.77 12.37
CA PRO A 168 -12.38 -5.05 13.42
C PRO A 168 -11.46 -3.98 12.83
N PHE A 169 -11.29 -2.85 13.52
CA PHE A 169 -10.31 -1.83 13.08
C PHE A 169 -8.92 -2.44 12.95
N SER A 170 -8.54 -3.31 13.89
CA SER A 170 -7.27 -4.03 13.88
C SER A 170 -7.44 -5.41 14.52
N VAL A 171 -6.52 -6.32 14.24
CA VAL A 171 -6.48 -7.66 14.84
C VAL A 171 -5.06 -7.99 15.31
N LYS A 172 -4.94 -8.80 16.35
CA LYS A 172 -3.66 -9.42 16.71
C LYS A 172 -3.36 -10.55 15.71
N PRO A 173 -2.23 -10.50 14.97
CA PRO A 173 -1.85 -11.60 14.09
C PRO A 173 -1.52 -12.86 14.92
N ASP A 174 -1.73 -14.04 14.32
CA ASP A 174 -1.51 -15.33 15.00
C ASP A 174 -0.04 -15.54 15.39
N THR A 175 0.87 -14.92 14.63
CA THR A 175 2.32 -14.92 14.88
C THR A 175 2.93 -13.58 14.49
N LEU A 176 4.14 -13.29 14.96
CA LEU A 176 4.89 -12.08 14.57
C LEU A 176 4.99 -11.97 13.04
N VAL A 177 4.74 -10.76 12.53
CA VAL A 177 4.72 -10.50 11.10
C VAL A 177 6.12 -10.10 10.64
N SER A 178 6.82 -11.03 9.99
CA SER A 178 8.09 -10.73 9.33
C SER A 178 7.90 -9.77 8.14
N LEU A 179 8.98 -9.10 7.76
CA LEU A 179 9.03 -8.24 6.58
C LEU A 179 8.65 -8.99 5.29
N GLU A 180 9.18 -10.20 5.09
CA GLU A 180 8.84 -11.04 3.94
C GLU A 180 7.35 -11.38 3.91
N ARG A 181 6.77 -11.70 5.06
CA ARG A 181 5.33 -11.95 5.17
C ARG A 181 4.52 -10.71 4.80
N MET A 182 4.93 -9.52 5.24
CA MET A 182 4.28 -8.26 4.86
C MET A 182 4.37 -8.01 3.34
N MET A 183 5.54 -8.22 2.73
CA MET A 183 5.71 -8.11 1.27
C MET A 183 4.77 -9.08 0.54
N ASN A 184 4.62 -10.31 1.03
CA ASN A 184 3.73 -11.30 0.42
C ASN A 184 2.24 -10.92 0.55
N VAL A 185 1.82 -10.25 1.62
CA VAL A 185 0.45 -9.71 1.73
C VAL A 185 0.16 -8.72 0.60
N PHE A 186 1.09 -7.80 0.31
CA PHE A 186 0.92 -6.84 -0.79
C PHE A 186 0.90 -7.50 -2.17
N LYS A 187 1.54 -8.66 -2.32
CA LYS A 187 1.54 -9.46 -3.57
C LYS A 187 0.27 -10.27 -3.78
N ASP A 188 -0.60 -10.38 -2.77
CA ASP A 188 -1.75 -11.28 -2.82
C ASP A 188 -2.83 -10.82 -3.82
N TYR A 189 -3.41 -11.80 -4.49
CA TYR A 189 -4.51 -11.65 -5.43
C TYR A 189 -5.57 -12.74 -5.23
N TYR A 190 -5.74 -13.17 -3.97
CA TYR A 190 -6.67 -14.20 -3.52
C TYR A 190 -6.38 -15.63 -4.00
N GLU A 191 -5.13 -15.92 -4.41
CA GLU A 191 -4.73 -17.27 -4.83
C GLU A 191 -5.06 -18.31 -3.75
N GLY A 192 -5.63 -19.44 -4.18
CA GLY A 192 -6.02 -20.54 -3.31
C GLY A 192 -7.36 -20.35 -2.58
N THR A 193 -8.08 -19.25 -2.85
CA THR A 193 -9.41 -19.00 -2.30
C THR A 193 -10.48 -19.04 -3.38
N GLU A 194 -11.75 -19.05 -2.97
CA GLU A 194 -12.87 -18.86 -3.90
C GLU A 194 -12.91 -17.45 -4.52
N TYR A 195 -12.10 -16.50 -4.09
CA TYR A 195 -12.08 -15.13 -4.61
C TYR A 195 -10.98 -14.90 -5.67
N ASP A 196 -10.20 -15.94 -6.01
CA ASP A 196 -9.22 -15.88 -7.10
C ASP A 196 -9.94 -15.57 -8.44
N LEU A 197 -9.62 -14.41 -9.03
CA LEU A 197 -10.21 -13.95 -10.29
C LEU A 197 -9.96 -14.92 -11.47
N ARG A 198 -8.97 -15.81 -11.37
CA ARG A 198 -8.61 -16.78 -12.41
C ARG A 198 -9.41 -18.08 -12.30
N LYS A 199 -10.09 -18.34 -11.19
CA LYS A 199 -10.66 -19.67 -10.83
C LYS A 199 -11.55 -20.30 -11.91
N ASN A 200 -12.23 -19.48 -12.71
CA ASN A 200 -13.17 -19.92 -13.75
C ASN A 200 -12.55 -19.93 -15.16
N ILE A 201 -11.34 -19.38 -15.33
CA ILE A 201 -10.63 -19.36 -16.62
C ILE A 201 -9.81 -20.64 -16.70
N THR A 202 -10.46 -21.74 -17.10
CA THR A 202 -9.88 -23.09 -17.03
C THR A 202 -9.71 -23.73 -18.41
N VAL A 203 -8.75 -24.65 -18.51
CA VAL A 203 -8.56 -25.54 -19.67
C VAL A 203 -8.42 -26.99 -19.21
N LYS A 204 -8.59 -27.94 -20.13
CA LYS A 204 -8.29 -29.35 -19.86
C LYS A 204 -6.78 -29.55 -19.84
N GLY A 205 -6.22 -29.95 -18.70
CA GLY A 205 -4.80 -30.26 -18.58
C GLY A 205 -4.46 -31.66 -19.10
N ASP A 206 -3.17 -32.00 -19.11
CA ASP A 206 -2.65 -33.27 -19.66
C ASP A 206 -3.21 -34.51 -18.95
N SER A 207 -3.57 -34.38 -17.66
CA SER A 207 -4.24 -35.43 -16.88
C SER A 207 -5.73 -35.61 -17.23
N GLY A 208 -6.26 -34.81 -18.14
CA GLY A 208 -7.67 -34.76 -18.50
C GLY A 208 -8.56 -33.98 -17.53
N LYS A 209 -8.03 -33.52 -16.39
CA LYS A 209 -8.73 -32.67 -15.41
C LYS A 209 -8.72 -31.21 -15.82
N MET A 210 -9.78 -30.48 -15.46
CA MET A 210 -9.80 -29.03 -15.61
C MET A 210 -8.81 -28.38 -14.64
N VAL A 211 -7.98 -27.47 -15.14
CA VAL A 211 -7.01 -26.68 -14.37
C VAL A 211 -7.14 -25.21 -14.77
N ILE A 212 -6.69 -24.29 -13.90
CA ILE A 212 -6.59 -22.87 -14.25
C ILE A 212 -5.68 -22.73 -15.47
N SER A 213 -6.15 -21.99 -16.47
CA SER A 213 -5.43 -21.78 -17.72
C SER A 213 -4.07 -21.14 -17.47
N PRO A 214 -3.00 -21.57 -18.17
CA PRO A 214 -1.75 -20.83 -18.17
C PRO A 214 -1.89 -19.37 -18.60
N LEU A 215 -2.91 -19.05 -19.42
CA LEU A 215 -3.26 -17.70 -19.87
C LEU A 215 -4.10 -16.91 -18.84
N ALA A 216 -4.57 -17.55 -17.77
CA ALA A 216 -5.42 -16.88 -16.78
C ALA A 216 -4.60 -15.88 -15.94
N ASN A 217 -4.77 -14.60 -16.25
CA ASN A 217 -4.15 -13.47 -15.58
C ASN A 217 -5.02 -12.98 -14.40
N PRO A 218 -4.49 -12.79 -13.18
CA PRO A 218 -5.27 -12.21 -12.09
C PRO A 218 -5.39 -10.68 -12.22
N PHE A 219 -4.55 -10.03 -13.03
CA PHE A 219 -4.47 -8.57 -13.15
C PHE A 219 -5.20 -8.04 -14.39
N MET A 220 -6.37 -8.61 -14.69
CA MET A 220 -7.19 -8.23 -15.84
C MET A 220 -7.61 -6.75 -15.82
N SER A 221 -7.63 -6.14 -16.99
CA SER A 221 -8.30 -4.88 -17.28
C SER A 221 -9.81 -5.04 -17.22
N VAL A 222 -10.52 -3.90 -17.27
CA VAL A 222 -11.99 -3.89 -17.23
C VAL A 222 -12.58 -4.66 -18.41
N ASP A 223 -11.98 -4.57 -19.60
CA ASP A 223 -12.47 -5.26 -20.79
C ASP A 223 -12.12 -6.75 -20.77
N GLU A 224 -10.95 -7.13 -20.25
CA GLU A 224 -10.62 -8.55 -20.02
C GLU A 224 -11.57 -9.21 -19.00
N LEU A 225 -11.90 -8.51 -17.90
CA LEU A 225 -12.89 -9.01 -16.94
C LEU A 225 -14.24 -9.30 -17.62
N ARG A 226 -14.70 -8.39 -18.49
CA ARG A 226 -15.96 -8.58 -19.26
C ARG A 226 -15.85 -9.73 -20.26
N LEU A 227 -14.73 -9.79 -20.99
CA LEU A 227 -14.46 -10.83 -21.99
C LEU A 227 -14.48 -12.22 -21.35
N HIS A 228 -13.86 -12.37 -20.19
CA HIS A 228 -13.79 -13.62 -19.44
C HIS A 228 -14.98 -13.86 -18.51
N LYS A 229 -15.97 -12.95 -18.49
CA LYS A 229 -17.17 -13.01 -17.62
C LYS A 229 -16.81 -13.16 -16.14
N VAL A 230 -15.74 -12.49 -15.70
CA VAL A 230 -15.28 -12.50 -14.32
C VAL A 230 -15.91 -11.33 -13.58
N ASN A 231 -16.60 -11.63 -12.46
CA ASN A 231 -17.15 -10.59 -11.60
C ASN A 231 -16.03 -9.92 -10.79
N GLY A 232 -15.53 -8.80 -11.30
CA GLY A 232 -14.43 -8.05 -10.70
C GLY A 232 -14.55 -6.55 -10.89
N GLY A 233 -13.77 -5.79 -10.12
CA GLY A 233 -13.64 -4.35 -10.28
C GLY A 233 -14.46 -3.50 -9.32
N TRP A 234 -14.18 -2.20 -9.32
CA TRP A 234 -14.58 -1.26 -8.27
C TRP A 234 -16.10 -1.07 -8.11
N HIS A 235 -16.85 -1.06 -9.22
CA HIS A 235 -18.28 -0.70 -9.23
C HIS A 235 -19.24 -1.88 -9.45
N HIS A 236 -18.75 -3.07 -9.80
CA HIS A 236 -19.59 -4.22 -10.15
C HIS A 236 -19.85 -5.19 -8.98
N LEU A 237 -19.68 -4.74 -7.73
CA LEU A 237 -19.72 -5.60 -6.52
C LEU A 237 -18.78 -6.82 -6.65
N GLY A 238 -17.74 -6.72 -7.47
CA GLY A 238 -16.82 -7.80 -7.78
C GLY A 238 -15.53 -7.72 -6.98
N GLU A 239 -14.69 -8.73 -7.14
CA GLU A 239 -13.43 -8.79 -6.42
C GLU A 239 -12.40 -7.80 -6.97
N ARG A 240 -11.59 -7.27 -6.06
CA ARG A 240 -10.45 -6.41 -6.37
C ARG A 240 -9.25 -6.92 -5.57
N ASN A 241 -8.22 -7.34 -6.28
CA ASN A 241 -6.97 -7.84 -5.69
C ASN A 241 -6.26 -6.75 -4.87
N ILE A 242 -5.40 -7.19 -3.95
CA ILE A 242 -4.47 -6.29 -3.25
C ILE A 242 -3.41 -5.81 -4.26
N ALA A 243 -2.74 -6.75 -4.93
CA ALA A 243 -1.88 -6.47 -6.07
C ALA A 243 -2.70 -6.20 -7.34
N VAL A 244 -2.46 -5.07 -8.02
CA VAL A 244 -3.24 -4.65 -9.21
C VAL A 244 -2.36 -4.18 -10.36
N ARG A 245 -2.83 -4.35 -11.61
CA ARG A 245 -2.11 -4.00 -12.86
C ARG A 245 -1.65 -2.54 -12.98
N PHE A 246 -2.29 -1.63 -12.27
CA PHE A 246 -2.02 -0.19 -12.37
C PHE A 246 -1.29 0.35 -11.13
N THR A 247 -0.76 -0.54 -10.28
CA THR A 247 0.14 -0.17 -9.20
C THR A 247 1.32 0.56 -9.80
N MET A 248 1.60 1.79 -9.34
CA MET A 248 2.77 2.53 -9.81
C MET A 248 4.03 2.10 -9.07
N TYR A 249 3.88 1.91 -7.77
CA TYR A 249 4.90 1.45 -6.85
C TYR A 249 4.23 0.87 -5.59
N GLY A 250 4.96 0.06 -4.86
CA GLY A 250 4.59 -0.40 -3.52
C GLY A 250 5.70 -0.09 -2.52
N THR A 251 5.33 0.14 -1.27
CA THR A 251 6.29 0.37 -0.19
C THR A 251 5.99 -0.48 1.04
N VAL A 252 7.03 -0.91 1.74
CA VAL A 252 6.97 -1.36 3.13
C VAL A 252 7.99 -0.53 3.91
N ILE A 253 7.51 0.27 4.86
CA ILE A 253 8.34 1.22 5.62
C ILE A 253 8.60 0.64 7.00
N GLN A 254 9.88 0.59 7.41
CA GLN A 254 10.30 0.18 8.75
C GLN A 254 10.89 1.37 9.51
N CYS A 255 10.33 1.66 10.68
CA CYS A 255 10.84 2.64 11.63
C CYS A 255 11.45 1.90 12.82
N ARG A 256 12.78 1.69 12.80
CA ARG A 256 13.45 0.82 13.78
C ARG A 256 14.13 1.65 14.86
N ASP A 257 13.64 1.55 16.07
CA ASP A 257 14.08 2.35 17.22
C ASP A 257 15.41 1.89 17.83
N TRP A 258 15.74 0.60 17.68
CA TRP A 258 16.99 -0.01 18.12
C TRP A 258 18.22 0.36 17.26
N LEU A 259 18.06 1.22 16.26
CA LEU A 259 19.13 1.70 15.37
C LEU A 259 19.17 3.24 15.35
N PRO A 260 20.33 3.85 15.09
CA PRO A 260 20.43 5.29 14.84
C PRO A 260 19.56 5.72 13.66
N ASP A 261 19.10 6.97 13.65
CA ASP A 261 18.15 7.48 12.63
C ASP A 261 18.67 7.30 11.21
N GLU A 262 19.97 7.45 10.99
CA GLU A 262 20.59 7.27 9.68
C GLU A 262 20.52 5.82 9.16
N VAL A 263 20.31 4.83 10.04
CA VAL A 263 20.31 3.40 9.69
C VAL A 263 18.92 2.77 9.89
N GLY A 264 18.19 3.20 10.92
CA GLY A 264 16.96 2.56 11.38
C GLY A 264 15.76 2.72 10.46
N GLY A 265 15.70 3.82 9.70
CA GLY A 265 14.64 4.05 8.70
C GLY A 265 14.95 3.40 7.35
N VAL A 266 14.10 2.45 6.93
CA VAL A 266 14.22 1.80 5.61
C VAL A 266 12.87 1.75 4.91
N VAL A 267 12.85 2.19 3.65
CA VAL A 267 11.74 2.00 2.73
C VAL A 267 12.10 0.86 1.79
N TRP A 268 11.37 -0.24 1.88
CA TRP A 268 11.40 -1.30 0.88
C TRP A 268 10.52 -0.88 -0.28
N PHE A 269 11.10 -0.60 -1.43
CA PHE A 269 10.44 0.05 -2.56
C PHE A 269 10.39 -0.90 -3.76
N ALA A 270 9.21 -1.06 -4.35
CA ALA A 270 9.01 -1.84 -5.57
C ALA A 270 8.31 -0.97 -6.62
N LEU A 271 8.68 -1.10 -7.89
CA LEU A 271 8.04 -0.41 -9.01
C LEU A 271 7.05 -1.34 -9.71
N ASP A 272 5.99 -0.75 -10.25
CA ASP A 272 4.90 -1.44 -10.93
C ASP A 272 4.14 -2.45 -10.03
N ASN A 273 3.47 -3.45 -10.62
CA ASN A 273 2.72 -4.44 -9.88
C ASN A 273 3.64 -5.31 -9.03
N VAL A 274 3.51 -5.19 -7.71
CA VAL A 274 4.37 -5.85 -6.72
C VAL A 274 4.35 -7.38 -6.82
N ALA A 275 3.27 -7.96 -7.35
CA ALA A 275 3.20 -9.41 -7.57
C ALA A 275 4.16 -9.91 -8.67
N SER A 276 4.58 -9.04 -9.61
CA SER A 276 5.57 -9.35 -10.66
C SER A 276 6.91 -8.63 -10.47
N SER A 277 7.09 -7.97 -9.32
CA SER A 277 8.22 -7.09 -9.03
C SER A 277 8.95 -7.51 -7.76
N VAL A 278 9.97 -6.74 -7.40
CA VAL A 278 10.85 -6.96 -6.26
C VAL A 278 11.01 -5.70 -5.43
N TYR A 279 11.10 -5.84 -4.11
CA TYR A 279 11.32 -4.73 -3.21
C TYR A 279 12.82 -4.54 -2.96
N VAL A 280 13.35 -3.37 -3.33
CA VAL A 280 14.72 -2.95 -3.02
C VAL A 280 14.76 -2.07 -1.77
N PRO A 281 15.77 -2.19 -0.89
CA PRO A 281 15.90 -1.36 0.30
C PRO A 281 16.43 0.04 -0.07
N ILE A 282 15.74 1.08 0.37
CA ILE A 282 16.15 2.48 0.30
C ILE A 282 16.19 3.01 1.73
N TYR A 283 17.38 3.26 2.25
CA TYR A 283 17.54 3.85 3.58
C TYR A 283 17.06 5.30 3.60
N CYS A 284 16.39 5.74 4.65
CA CYS A 284 15.85 7.10 4.71
C CYS A 284 16.94 8.19 4.72
N SER A 285 18.17 7.84 5.06
CA SER A 285 19.30 8.77 5.08
C SER A 285 19.96 8.98 3.72
N VAL A 286 19.59 8.23 2.67
CA VAL A 286 20.29 8.31 1.39
C VAL A 286 20.12 9.68 0.75
N THR A 287 21.16 10.12 0.03
CA THR A 287 21.18 11.46 -0.58
C THR A 287 20.97 11.44 -2.09
N ASP A 288 20.95 10.26 -2.72
CA ASP A 288 20.69 10.11 -4.15
C ASP A 288 20.12 8.72 -4.48
N LEU A 289 19.58 8.60 -5.71
CA LEU A 289 19.12 7.37 -6.33
C LEU A 289 19.72 7.25 -7.74
N PRO A 290 19.71 6.06 -8.38
CA PRO A 290 20.19 5.93 -9.75
C PRO A 290 19.45 6.84 -10.72
N SER A 291 20.09 7.23 -11.82
CA SER A 291 19.47 8.06 -12.87
C SER A 291 18.15 7.44 -13.35
N THR A 292 18.09 6.12 -13.48
CA THR A 292 16.88 5.40 -13.91
C THR A 292 15.68 5.59 -12.99
N TYR A 293 15.88 5.78 -11.68
CA TYR A 293 14.82 6.07 -10.71
C TYR A 293 14.42 7.55 -10.71
N LYS A 294 15.27 8.43 -11.24
CA LYS A 294 15.01 9.88 -11.37
C LYS A 294 14.34 10.25 -12.69
N THR A 295 14.49 9.40 -13.71
CA THR A 295 13.86 9.59 -15.02
C THR A 295 12.35 9.33 -14.94
N ASP A 296 11.53 10.35 -15.20
CA ASP A 296 10.09 10.18 -15.38
C ASP A 296 9.85 9.32 -16.62
N GLY A 297 9.22 8.16 -16.46
CA GLY A 297 8.79 7.30 -17.57
C GLY A 297 7.34 7.52 -18.01
N ARG A 298 6.50 8.18 -17.21
CA ARG A 298 5.06 8.28 -17.48
C ARG A 298 4.72 9.46 -18.38
N LYS A 299 5.34 10.63 -18.16
CA LYS A 299 5.03 11.83 -18.95
C LYS A 299 5.86 11.93 -20.23
N THR A 300 7.01 11.26 -20.26
CA THR A 300 7.99 11.34 -21.37
C THR A 300 7.83 10.20 -22.38
N GLY A 301 7.08 9.15 -22.04
CA GLY A 301 6.88 7.97 -22.87
C GLY A 301 7.84 6.82 -22.55
N PHE A 302 7.75 5.72 -23.32
CA PHE A 302 8.58 4.54 -23.13
C PHE A 302 10.08 4.87 -23.27
N SER A 303 10.86 4.51 -22.26
CA SER A 303 12.31 4.66 -22.26
C SER A 303 12.97 3.58 -21.41
N ARG A 304 14.08 3.01 -21.92
CA ARG A 304 14.92 2.09 -21.13
C ARG A 304 15.71 2.82 -20.03
N ASP A 305 15.78 4.15 -20.10
CA ASP A 305 16.42 5.00 -19.11
C ASP A 305 15.52 5.30 -17.90
N ALA A 306 14.28 4.79 -17.87
CA ALA A 306 13.39 4.90 -16.73
C ALA A 306 13.13 3.52 -16.11
N ALA A 307 13.49 3.36 -14.83
CA ALA A 307 13.34 2.12 -14.08
C ALA A 307 11.90 1.60 -14.11
N TRP A 308 10.93 2.51 -14.04
CA TRP A 308 9.50 2.14 -14.06
C TRP A 308 9.12 1.31 -15.29
N TRP A 309 9.69 1.60 -16.47
CA TRP A 309 9.39 0.83 -17.69
C TRP A 309 9.99 -0.57 -17.69
N ALA A 310 11.09 -0.82 -16.98
CA ALA A 310 11.65 -2.15 -16.83
C ALA A 310 10.64 -3.09 -16.15
N PHE A 311 10.12 -2.64 -15.01
CA PHE A 311 9.15 -3.40 -14.23
C PHE A 311 7.77 -3.43 -14.89
N ASN A 312 7.29 -2.31 -15.44
CA ASN A 312 5.99 -2.26 -16.11
C ASN A 312 5.93 -3.13 -17.38
N ARG A 313 6.99 -3.12 -18.20
CA ARG A 313 7.06 -4.04 -19.36
C ARG A 313 7.09 -5.49 -18.88
N LEU A 314 7.94 -5.83 -17.92
CA LEU A 314 8.01 -7.19 -17.38
C LEU A 314 6.66 -7.67 -16.82
N GLY A 315 5.97 -6.84 -16.05
CA GLY A 315 4.63 -7.12 -15.52
C GLY A 315 3.60 -7.33 -16.63
N THR A 316 3.63 -6.48 -17.66
CA THR A 316 2.75 -6.58 -18.84
C THR A 316 2.97 -7.88 -19.63
N LEU A 317 4.22 -8.26 -19.85
CA LEU A 317 4.57 -9.53 -20.51
C LEU A 317 4.14 -10.73 -19.68
N SER A 318 4.45 -10.71 -18.38
CA SER A 318 4.13 -11.80 -17.46
C SER A 318 2.62 -12.02 -17.35
N ALA A 319 1.84 -10.95 -17.43
CA ALA A 319 0.38 -10.99 -17.39
C ALA A 319 -0.23 -11.76 -18.58
N GLN A 320 0.40 -11.80 -19.77
CA GLN A 320 -0.14 -12.50 -20.94
C GLN A 320 -0.33 -14.00 -20.70
N ARG A 321 0.56 -14.61 -19.91
CA ARG A 321 0.53 -16.03 -19.59
C ARG A 321 0.94 -16.29 -18.14
N TRP A 322 0.23 -15.65 -17.22
CA TRP A 322 0.57 -15.62 -15.80
C TRP A 322 0.87 -16.99 -15.19
N GLY A 323 0.10 -18.03 -15.51
CA GLY A 323 0.32 -19.38 -14.97
C GLY A 323 1.65 -20.01 -15.39
N THR A 324 2.24 -19.56 -16.50
CA THR A 324 3.58 -19.96 -16.96
C THR A 324 4.63 -18.97 -16.48
N PHE A 325 4.49 -17.69 -16.81
CA PHE A 325 5.52 -16.68 -16.61
C PHE A 325 5.74 -16.33 -15.15
N ARG A 326 4.75 -16.51 -14.27
CA ARG A 326 4.97 -16.38 -12.82
C ARG A 326 6.07 -17.31 -12.31
N LYS A 327 6.25 -18.49 -12.92
CA LYS A 327 7.32 -19.42 -12.50
C LYS A 327 8.70 -18.89 -12.85
N GLU A 328 8.83 -18.18 -13.98
CA GLU A 328 10.08 -17.52 -14.37
C GLU A 328 10.34 -16.28 -13.51
N LEU A 329 9.30 -15.52 -13.19
CA LEU A 329 9.34 -14.47 -12.16
C LEU A 329 9.84 -15.03 -10.82
N ASP A 330 9.24 -16.12 -10.33
CA ASP A 330 9.58 -16.72 -9.03
C ASP A 330 11.03 -17.22 -8.99
N LYS A 331 11.51 -17.86 -10.06
CA LYS A 331 12.92 -18.29 -10.17
C LYS A 331 13.91 -17.13 -10.06
N THR A 332 13.50 -15.92 -10.45
CA THR A 332 14.35 -14.73 -10.41
C THR A 332 14.17 -13.97 -9.10
N TRP A 333 12.92 -13.63 -8.76
CA TRP A 333 12.58 -12.72 -7.67
C TRP A 333 12.60 -13.36 -6.29
N ILE A 334 12.31 -14.66 -6.14
CA ILE A 334 12.40 -15.30 -4.82
C ILE A 334 13.86 -15.32 -4.33
N PRO A 335 14.85 -15.82 -5.11
CA PRO A 335 16.25 -15.76 -4.67
C PRO A 335 16.77 -14.34 -4.53
N PHE A 336 16.35 -13.40 -5.40
CA PHE A 336 16.77 -12.00 -5.33
C PHE A 336 16.27 -11.32 -4.04
N GLN A 337 14.98 -11.45 -3.73
CA GLN A 337 14.38 -10.88 -2.52
C GLN A 337 15.00 -11.50 -1.27
N LYS A 338 15.19 -12.84 -1.25
CA LYS A 338 15.85 -13.53 -0.14
C LYS A 338 17.26 -12.99 0.10
N LYS A 339 18.06 -12.82 -0.95
CA LYS A 339 19.42 -12.25 -0.85
C LYS A 339 19.42 -10.84 -0.27
N LEU A 340 18.47 -10.00 -0.68
CA LEU A 340 18.32 -8.65 -0.11
C LEU A 340 17.99 -8.68 1.39
N LEU A 341 17.05 -9.53 1.80
CA LEU A 341 16.66 -9.70 3.20
C LEU A 341 17.83 -10.23 4.06
N GLU A 342 18.58 -11.23 3.57
CA GLU A 342 19.75 -11.79 4.25
C GLU A 342 20.91 -10.78 4.36
N ASN A 343 21.08 -9.93 3.36
CA ASN A 343 22.14 -8.92 3.36
C ASN A 343 21.88 -7.77 4.35
N GLN A 344 20.63 -7.57 4.79
CA GLN A 344 20.25 -6.42 5.61
C GLN A 344 21.10 -6.30 6.89
N ALA A 345 21.22 -7.39 7.65
CA ALA A 345 22.01 -7.39 8.88
C ALA A 345 23.50 -7.11 8.63
N THR A 346 24.03 -7.55 7.48
CA THR A 346 25.43 -7.36 7.13
C THR A 346 25.74 -5.90 6.79
N ILE A 347 24.93 -5.27 5.92
CA ILE A 347 25.14 -3.87 5.56
C ILE A 347 24.93 -2.94 6.76
N GLU A 348 23.97 -3.25 7.62
CA GLU A 348 23.70 -2.45 8.82
C GLU A 348 24.82 -2.56 9.83
N LYS A 349 25.38 -3.76 10.02
CA LYS A 349 26.59 -3.92 10.85
C LYS A 349 27.74 -3.07 10.31
N GLN A 350 28.00 -3.12 9.00
CA GLN A 350 29.04 -2.29 8.38
C GLN A 350 28.79 -0.79 8.58
N ALA A 351 27.53 -0.36 8.47
CA ALA A 351 27.12 1.02 8.70
C ALA A 351 27.32 1.46 10.15
N LEU A 352 27.01 0.58 11.12
CA LEU A 352 27.20 0.80 12.56
C LEU A 352 28.68 0.82 12.94
N ASP A 353 29.51 -0.06 12.35
CA ASP A 353 30.95 -0.13 12.62
C ASP A 353 31.67 1.19 12.28
N ILE A 354 31.16 1.95 11.29
CA ILE A 354 31.69 3.26 10.90
C ILE A 354 30.85 4.45 11.42
N TYR A 355 29.80 4.19 12.20
CA TYR A 355 28.86 5.22 12.63
C TYR A 355 29.50 6.20 13.61
N ASN A 356 29.31 7.49 13.35
CA ASN A 356 29.67 8.55 14.27
C ASN A 356 28.57 9.61 14.26
N PRO A 357 27.87 9.86 15.38
CA PRO A 357 26.75 10.81 15.42
C PRO A 357 27.17 12.26 15.12
N LYS A 358 28.47 12.59 15.21
CA LYS A 358 29.02 13.91 14.85
C LYS A 358 29.52 13.98 13.40
N LYS A 359 29.65 12.84 12.70
CA LYS A 359 30.25 12.73 11.36
C LYS A 359 29.59 11.59 10.55
N THR A 360 28.29 11.72 10.27
CA THR A 360 27.46 10.68 9.64
C THR A 360 27.69 10.50 8.14
N ALA A 361 28.42 11.41 7.49
CA ALA A 361 28.62 11.42 6.04
C ALA A 361 29.17 10.09 5.46
N LYS A 362 30.06 9.40 6.18
CA LYS A 362 30.59 8.10 5.71
C LYS A 362 29.53 6.99 5.77
N THR A 363 28.74 6.95 6.84
CA THR A 363 27.61 6.01 6.99
C THR A 363 26.55 6.26 5.92
N ILE A 364 26.15 7.52 5.74
CA ILE A 364 25.18 7.93 4.71
C ILE A 364 25.67 7.54 3.31
N LYS A 365 26.95 7.76 3.02
CA LYS A 365 27.53 7.37 1.73
C LYS A 365 27.46 5.86 1.51
N LEU A 366 27.84 5.06 2.50
CA LEU A 366 27.78 3.59 2.42
C LEU A 366 26.34 3.11 2.10
N LEU A 367 25.35 3.64 2.82
CA LEU A 367 23.94 3.25 2.63
C LEU A 367 23.37 3.77 1.30
N THR A 368 23.81 4.95 0.85
CA THR A 368 23.46 5.50 -0.48
C THR A 368 24.00 4.59 -1.58
N ASP A 369 25.30 4.28 -1.55
CA ASP A 369 25.93 3.42 -2.55
C ASP A 369 25.27 2.03 -2.59
N TYR A 370 24.99 1.44 -1.42
CA TYR A 370 24.30 0.15 -1.31
C TYR A 370 22.89 0.18 -1.90
N SER A 371 22.09 1.20 -1.58
CA SER A 371 20.73 1.33 -2.10
C SER A 371 20.75 1.50 -3.62
N MET A 372 21.64 2.36 -4.14
CA MET A 372 21.82 2.58 -5.58
C MET A 372 22.27 1.31 -6.32
N GLU A 373 23.20 0.55 -5.74
CA GLU A 373 23.67 -0.72 -6.31
C GLU A 373 22.51 -1.71 -6.50
N TRP A 374 21.66 -1.89 -5.49
CA TRP A 374 20.54 -2.82 -5.55
C TRP A 374 19.40 -2.32 -6.44
N CYS A 375 19.14 -1.01 -6.46
CA CYS A 375 18.25 -0.40 -7.44
C CYS A 375 18.69 -0.71 -8.88
N ASN A 376 19.98 -0.52 -9.22
CA ASN A 376 20.50 -0.83 -10.55
C ASN A 376 20.38 -2.33 -10.87
N LYS A 377 20.81 -3.21 -9.96
CA LYS A 377 20.71 -4.67 -10.14
C LYS A 377 19.27 -5.14 -10.38
N ALA A 378 18.31 -4.53 -9.69
CA ALA A 378 16.89 -4.89 -9.87
C ALA A 378 16.36 -4.44 -11.24
N VAL A 379 16.76 -3.26 -11.72
CA VAL A 379 16.40 -2.76 -13.06
C VAL A 379 17.01 -3.65 -14.14
N ASP A 380 18.29 -3.99 -14.03
CA ASP A 380 18.99 -4.86 -14.99
C ASP A 380 18.31 -6.24 -15.05
N ALA A 381 18.07 -6.86 -13.88
CA ALA A 381 17.39 -8.14 -13.79
C ALA A 381 15.96 -8.10 -14.38
N ALA A 382 15.24 -6.97 -14.25
CA ALA A 382 13.90 -6.83 -14.81
C ALA A 382 13.93 -6.74 -16.34
N TRP A 383 14.91 -6.04 -16.92
CA TRP A 383 15.12 -6.01 -18.36
C TRP A 383 15.52 -7.40 -18.89
N ASP A 384 16.51 -8.02 -18.27
CA ASP A 384 17.02 -9.34 -18.67
C ASP A 384 15.91 -10.40 -18.62
N LEU A 385 15.10 -10.40 -17.56
CA LEU A 385 13.98 -11.34 -17.44
C LEU A 385 12.88 -11.06 -18.47
N GLY A 386 12.58 -9.79 -18.74
CA GLY A 386 11.62 -9.41 -19.78
C GLY A 386 12.08 -9.86 -21.17
N ASP A 387 13.36 -9.68 -21.48
CA ASP A 387 13.97 -10.11 -22.74
C ASP A 387 14.06 -11.64 -22.83
N TYR A 388 14.38 -12.33 -21.74
CA TYR A 388 14.33 -13.79 -21.66
C TYR A 388 12.93 -14.35 -21.93
N ILE A 389 11.90 -13.79 -21.28
CA ILE A 389 10.51 -14.21 -21.50
C ILE A 389 10.12 -13.98 -22.96
N TRP A 390 10.41 -12.79 -23.49
CA TRP A 390 10.09 -12.42 -24.87
C TRP A 390 10.74 -13.34 -25.91
N THR A 391 11.99 -13.73 -25.70
CA THR A 391 12.76 -14.53 -26.66
C THR A 391 12.48 -16.03 -26.54
N THR A 392 12.37 -16.55 -25.31
CA THR A 392 12.23 -17.99 -25.05
C THR A 392 10.84 -18.51 -25.40
N TYR A 393 9.81 -17.66 -25.22
CA TYR A 393 8.41 -18.05 -25.41
C TYR A 393 7.82 -17.45 -26.68
N ASP A 394 8.66 -17.12 -27.66
CA ASP A 394 8.17 -16.72 -28.98
C ASP A 394 7.28 -17.81 -29.58
N GLY A 395 6.11 -17.40 -30.11
CA GLY A 395 5.06 -18.30 -30.58
C GLY A 395 4.10 -18.87 -29.52
N TYR A 396 4.26 -18.52 -28.23
CA TYR A 396 3.34 -18.92 -27.14
C TYR A 396 2.40 -17.80 -26.66
N TRP A 397 2.44 -16.63 -27.32
CA TRP A 397 1.67 -15.42 -27.02
C TRP A 397 0.19 -15.55 -27.37
#